data_AF-Q9GQV8-F1
#
_entry.id   AF-Q9GQV8-F1
#
_cell.length_a   1.000
_cell.length_b   1.000
_cell.length_c   1.000
_cell.angle_alpha   90.00
_cell.angle_beta   90.00
_cell.angle_gamma   90.00
#
_symmetry.space_group_name_H-M   'P 1'
#
loop_
_entity.id
_entity.type
_entity.pdbx_description
1 polymer ?
#
loop_
_entity_poly.entity_id
_entity_poly.type
_entity_poly.pdbx_seq_one_letter_code
_entity_poly.pdbx_strand_id
1 'polypeptide(L)'
;SALGKLKIPGVGSLSQSTICRFESLTLSHNNMVALKPVLQAWLEEAEKSRMENRLRNELFNGTGPGGDKKRKRTSIAAPEKRSLEAYFAIQPRPSGEKIAQIADKLDLKKNVV
;
A
#
# COMPACT_ATOMS: atom_id res chain seq x y z
N SER A 1 8.12 -3.38 1.76
CA SER A 1 7.59 -2.98 0.43
C SER A 1 7.90 -4.05 -0.60
N ALA A 2 7.08 -4.21 -1.64
CA ALA A 2 7.29 -5.23 -2.69
C ALA A 2 8.68 -5.13 -3.34
N LEU A 3 9.20 -3.90 -3.47
CA LEU A 3 10.54 -3.59 -3.99
C LEU A 3 11.69 -4.15 -3.13
N GLY A 4 11.51 -4.27 -1.82
CA GLY A 4 12.55 -4.78 -0.91
C GLY A 4 12.66 -6.32 -0.85
N LYS A 5 11.72 -7.04 -1.47
CA LYS A 5 11.71 -8.52 -1.46
C LYS A 5 12.57 -9.14 -2.56
N LEU A 6 12.84 -8.38 -3.62
CA LEU A 6 13.74 -8.78 -4.69
C LEU A 6 15.11 -8.19 -4.32
N LYS A 7 16.06 -9.05 -3.94
CA LYS A 7 17.46 -8.71 -3.59
C LYS A 7 18.24 -8.22 -4.83
N ILE A 8 17.66 -7.32 -5.63
CA ILE A 8 18.30 -6.73 -6.79
C ILE A 8 19.13 -5.55 -6.28
N PRO A 9 20.45 -5.51 -6.57
CA PRO A 9 21.31 -4.39 -6.22
C PRO A 9 20.70 -3.07 -6.72
N GLY A 10 20.46 -2.11 -5.82
CA GLY A 10 19.90 -0.79 -6.15
C GLY A 10 18.37 -0.66 -6.13
N VAL A 11 17.60 -1.74 -6.02
CA VAL A 11 16.11 -1.69 -6.02
C VAL A 11 15.51 -1.64 -4.61
N GLY A 12 16.22 -2.15 -3.60
CA GLY A 12 15.71 -2.29 -2.23
C GLY A 12 15.31 -0.98 -1.52
N SER A 13 15.63 0.18 -2.10
CA SER A 13 15.45 1.51 -1.51
C SER A 13 14.56 2.46 -2.31
N LEU A 14 13.96 2.04 -3.43
CA LEU A 14 13.13 2.95 -4.24
C LEU A 14 11.80 3.26 -3.56
N SER A 15 11.46 4.54 -3.46
CA SER A 15 10.20 5.02 -2.88
C SER A 15 9.05 5.05 -3.90
N GLN A 16 7.81 4.99 -3.42
CA GLN A 16 6.63 5.13 -4.30
C GLN A 16 6.61 6.47 -5.04
N SER A 17 7.07 7.56 -4.39
CA SER A 17 7.18 8.87 -5.03
C SER A 17 8.17 8.87 -6.19
N THR A 18 9.29 8.15 -6.08
CA THR A 18 10.26 8.00 -7.18
C THR A 18 9.67 7.25 -8.36
N ILE A 19 8.95 6.15 -8.12
CA ILE A 19 8.26 5.39 -9.17
C ILE A 19 7.22 6.27 -9.89
N CYS A 20 6.35 6.96 -9.13
CA CYS A 20 5.33 7.85 -9.68
C CYS A 20 5.94 8.96 -10.56
N ARG A 21 7.07 9.54 -10.14
CA ARG A 21 7.77 10.56 -10.92
C ARG A 21 8.43 10.00 -12.19
N PHE A 22 8.95 8.78 -12.13
CA PHE A 22 9.47 8.08 -13.29
C PHE A 22 8.36 7.84 -14.34
N GLU A 23 7.20 7.31 -13.92
CA GLU A 23 6.05 7.03 -14.79
C GLU A 23 5.45 8.29 -15.41
N SER A 24 5.40 9.39 -14.66
CA SER A 24 4.88 10.69 -15.13
C SER A 24 5.90 11.51 -15.93
N LEU A 25 7.10 10.99 -16.19
CA LEU A 25 8.16 11.68 -16.91
C LEU A 25 8.67 12.98 -16.23
N THR A 26 8.61 13.05 -14.89
CA THR A 26 8.94 14.26 -14.11
C THR A 26 10.30 14.20 -13.40
N LEU A 27 11.15 13.22 -13.74
CA LEU A 27 12.55 13.17 -13.32
C LEU A 27 13.45 13.79 -14.39
N SER A 28 14.66 14.19 -13.99
CA SER A 28 15.69 14.64 -14.93
C SER A 28 16.09 13.52 -15.89
N HIS A 29 16.59 13.88 -17.06
CA HIS A 29 17.03 12.91 -18.07
C HIS A 29 18.06 11.91 -17.51
N ASN A 30 19.08 12.37 -16.79
CA ASN A 30 20.10 11.49 -16.19
C ASN A 30 19.50 10.52 -15.18
N ASN A 31 18.54 10.96 -14.36
CA ASN A 31 17.85 10.08 -13.41
C ASN A 31 16.98 9.04 -14.13
N MET A 32 16.31 9.42 -15.21
CA MET A 32 15.55 8.48 -16.03
C MET A 32 16.43 7.40 -16.64
N VAL A 33 17.56 7.80 -17.24
CA VAL A 33 18.51 6.87 -17.86
C VAL A 33 19.10 5.91 -16.82
N ALA A 34 19.42 6.40 -15.63
CA ALA A 34 19.93 5.57 -14.53
C ALA A 34 18.88 4.59 -13.96
N LEU A 35 17.61 5.02 -13.85
CA LEU A 35 16.54 4.19 -13.29
C LEU A 35 15.98 3.16 -14.27
N LYS A 36 16.00 3.44 -15.58
CA LYS A 36 15.44 2.55 -16.60
C LYS A 36 15.94 1.10 -16.52
N PRO A 37 17.26 0.80 -16.51
CA PRO A 37 17.72 -0.59 -16.43
C PRO A 37 17.36 -1.25 -15.09
N VAL A 38 17.34 -0.48 -14.00
CA VAL A 38 17.00 -0.96 -12.65
C VAL A 38 15.53 -1.40 -12.59
N LEU A 39 14.63 -0.58 -13.12
CA LEU A 39 13.19 -0.87 -13.15
C LEU A 39 12.85 -1.99 -14.14
N GLN A 40 13.58 -2.10 -15.24
CA GLN A 40 13.41 -3.19 -16.20
C GLN A 40 13.79 -4.53 -15.58
N ALA A 41 14.98 -4.63 -14.96
CA ALA A 41 15.41 -5.85 -14.27
C ALA A 41 14.44 -6.24 -13.13
N TRP A 42 13.89 -5.25 -12.42
CA TRP A 42 12.87 -5.49 -11.41
C TRP A 42 11.57 -6.06 -12.01
N LEU A 43 11.11 -5.51 -13.13
CA LEU A 43 9.89 -5.98 -13.79
C LEU A 43 10.03 -7.42 -14.29
N GLU A 44 11.15 -7.74 -14.94
CA GLU A 44 11.45 -9.09 -15.45
C GLU A 44 11.43 -10.14 -14.32
N GLU A 45 12.07 -9.85 -13.18
CA GLU A 45 12.10 -10.75 -12.03
C GLU A 45 10.71 -10.88 -11.36
N ALA A 46 9.95 -9.77 -11.28
CA ALA A 46 8.58 -9.79 -10.76
C ALA A 46 7.64 -10.62 -11.65
N GLU A 47 7.77 -10.52 -12.97
CA GLU A 47 7.00 -11.32 -13.92
C GLU A 47 7.35 -12.80 -13.85
N LYS A 48 8.65 -13.13 -13.77
CA LYS A 48 9.13 -14.50 -13.57
C LYS A 48 8.59 -15.11 -12.28
N SER A 49 8.71 -14.40 -11.16
CA SER A 49 8.17 -14.81 -9.86
C SER A 49 6.65 -15.01 -9.91
N ARG A 50 5.93 -14.16 -10.66
CA ARG A 50 4.48 -14.27 -10.82
C ARG A 50 4.09 -15.48 -11.67
N MET A 51 4.84 -15.76 -12.74
CA MET A 51 4.62 -16.93 -13.59
C MET A 51 4.89 -18.22 -12.82
N GLU A 52 5.98 -18.29 -12.06
CA GLU A 52 6.30 -19.44 -11.19
C GLU A 52 5.20 -19.68 -10.14
N ASN A 53 4.72 -18.62 -9.48
CA ASN A 53 3.62 -18.73 -8.53
C ASN A 53 2.31 -19.18 -9.19
N ARG A 54 2.03 -18.72 -10.42
CA ARG A 54 0.84 -19.15 -11.18
C ARG A 54 0.94 -20.63 -11.53
N LEU A 55 2.07 -21.06 -12.09
CA LEU A 55 2.33 -22.46 -12.41
C LEU A 55 2.21 -23.35 -11.16
N ARG A 56 2.77 -22.91 -10.04
CA ARG A 56 2.65 -23.62 -8.75
C ARG A 56 1.20 -23.69 -8.26
N ASN A 57 0.42 -22.63 -8.46
CA ASN A 57 -1.00 -22.60 -8.06
C ASN A 57 -1.90 -23.44 -8.99
N GLU A 58 -1.54 -23.57 -10.27
CA GLU A 58 -2.18 -24.46 -11.24
C GLU A 58 -1.84 -25.94 -10.97
N LEU A 59 -0.62 -26.26 -10.52
CA LEU A 59 -0.24 -27.63 -10.11
C LEU A 59 -0.84 -28.07 -8.75
N PHE A 60 -1.07 -27.14 -7.82
CA PHE A 60 -1.54 -27.44 -6.46
C PHE A 60 -2.98 -26.96 -6.16
N ASN A 61 -3.84 -26.97 -7.17
CA ASN A 61 -5.29 -26.79 -7.06
C ASN A 61 -5.73 -25.63 -6.13
N GLY A 62 -5.19 -24.43 -6.37
CA GLY A 62 -5.78 -23.18 -5.87
C GLY A 62 -5.80 -22.95 -4.35
N THR A 63 -5.06 -23.73 -3.55
CA THR A 63 -5.03 -23.57 -2.08
C THR A 63 -3.88 -22.70 -1.56
N GLY A 64 -3.16 -22.01 -2.44
CA GLY A 64 -2.08 -21.10 -2.05
C GLY A 64 -2.57 -19.91 -1.21
N PRO A 65 -2.06 -19.70 0.02
CA PRO A 65 -2.41 -18.55 0.84
C PRO A 65 -1.66 -17.30 0.32
N GLY A 66 -2.07 -16.79 -0.83
CA GLY A 66 -1.33 -15.70 -1.51
C GLY A 66 -2.19 -14.60 -2.12
N GLY A 67 -3.52 -14.76 -2.15
CA GLY A 67 -4.39 -13.69 -2.58
C GLY A 67 -4.40 -12.59 -1.51
N ASP A 68 -3.91 -11.39 -1.85
CA ASP A 68 -4.05 -10.19 -1.04
C ASP A 68 -5.50 -10.07 -0.55
N LYS A 69 -5.74 -10.46 0.71
CA LYS A 69 -7.04 -10.31 1.35
C LYS A 69 -7.27 -8.81 1.52
N LYS A 70 -7.88 -8.21 0.50
CA LYS A 70 -8.32 -6.81 0.51
C LYS A 70 -9.03 -6.56 1.83
N ARG A 71 -8.62 -5.51 2.55
CA ARG A 71 -9.28 -5.11 3.80
C ARG A 71 -10.76 -4.89 3.48
N LYS A 72 -11.65 -5.58 4.20
CA LYS A 72 -13.10 -5.40 4.05
C LYS A 72 -13.47 -3.98 4.52
N ARG A 73 -14.46 -3.36 3.85
CA ARG A 73 -15.02 -2.07 4.25
C ARG A 73 -15.60 -2.20 5.67
N THR A 74 -15.16 -1.35 6.59
CA THR A 74 -15.75 -1.26 7.95
C THR A 74 -17.12 -0.59 7.86
N SER A 75 -18.14 -1.20 8.45
CA SER A 75 -19.45 -0.55 8.64
C SER A 75 -19.42 0.26 9.94
N ILE A 76 -19.76 1.55 9.86
CA ILE A 76 -19.88 2.44 11.02
C ILE A 76 -21.38 2.57 11.30
N ALA A 77 -21.83 2.21 12.50
CA ALA A 77 -23.23 2.30 12.85
C ALA A 77 -23.65 3.76 13.11
N ALA A 78 -24.97 4.00 13.14
CA ALA A 78 -25.54 5.34 13.25
C ALA A 78 -25.07 6.15 14.48
N PRO A 79 -24.94 5.58 15.70
CA PRO A 79 -24.50 6.36 16.86
C PRO A 79 -23.02 6.76 16.79
N GLU A 80 -22.15 5.90 16.26
CA GLU A 80 -20.73 6.20 16.06
C GLU A 80 -20.57 7.28 15.00
N LYS A 81 -21.32 7.21 13.89
CA LYS A 81 -21.34 8.24 12.86
C LYS A 81 -21.71 9.61 13.43
N ARG A 82 -22.79 9.69 14.21
CA ARG A 82 -23.23 10.96 14.84
C ARG A 82 -22.16 11.51 15.79
N SER A 83 -21.49 10.64 16.53
CA SER A 83 -20.40 11.03 17.44
C SER A 83 -19.19 11.56 16.67
N LEU A 84 -18.79 10.93 15.57
CA LEU A 84 -17.72 11.39 14.69
C LEU A 84 -18.05 12.76 14.07
N GLU A 85 -19.28 12.98 13.62
CA GLU A 85 -19.74 14.28 13.09
C GLU A 85 -19.66 15.39 14.16
N ALA A 86 -20.03 15.09 15.40
CA ALA A 86 -19.92 16.04 16.51
C ALA A 86 -18.46 16.41 16.83
N TYR A 87 -17.53 15.44 16.82
CA TYR A 87 -16.10 15.72 16.98
C TYR A 87 -15.54 16.56 15.83
N PHE A 88 -15.96 16.27 14.59
CA PHE A 88 -15.52 17.02 13.40
C PHE A 88 -16.00 18.48 13.42
N ALA A 89 -17.23 18.73 13.88
CA ALA A 89 -17.77 20.08 14.01
C ALA A 89 -16.96 20.98 14.95
N ILE A 90 -16.34 20.39 15.99
CA ILE A 90 -15.49 21.12 16.95
C ILE A 90 -14.07 21.30 16.42
N GLN A 91 -13.48 20.23 15.87
CA GLN A 91 -12.12 20.25 15.36
C GLN A 91 -12.05 19.45 14.04
N PRO A 92 -12.15 20.13 12.88
CA PRO A 92 -12.13 19.47 11.57
C PRO A 92 -10.79 18.77 11.25
N ARG A 93 -9.72 19.11 11.97
CA ARG A 93 -8.38 18.53 11.81
C ARG A 93 -7.86 18.03 13.17
N PRO A 94 -8.38 16.89 13.68
CA PRO A 94 -7.90 16.30 14.92
C PRO A 94 -6.43 15.87 14.78
N SER A 95 -5.64 16.00 15.85
CA SER A 95 -4.27 15.48 15.89
C SER A 95 -4.28 13.95 15.89
N GLY A 96 -3.16 13.32 15.55
CA GLY A 96 -3.03 11.87 15.61
C GLY A 96 -3.29 11.27 17.00
N GLU A 97 -3.05 12.03 18.07
CA GLU A 97 -3.40 11.66 19.44
C GLU A 97 -4.91 11.77 19.66
N LYS A 98 -5.54 12.85 19.19
CA LYS A 98 -6.98 13.04 19.33
C LYS A 98 -7.78 11.98 18.57
N ILE A 99 -7.31 11.59 17.38
CA ILE A 99 -7.89 10.49 16.59
C ILE A 99 -7.83 9.18 17.39
N ALA A 100 -6.70 8.89 18.08
CA ALA A 100 -6.58 7.69 18.90
C ALA A 100 -7.59 7.70 20.07
N GLN A 101 -7.73 8.83 20.77
CA GLN A 101 -8.71 8.96 21.85
C GLN A 101 -10.16 8.80 21.38
N ILE A 102 -10.50 9.30 20.19
CA ILE A 102 -11.85 9.13 19.61
C ILE A 102 -12.08 7.66 19.23
N ALA A 103 -11.06 7.01 18.66
CA ALA A 103 -11.09 5.60 18.30
C ALA A 103 -11.35 4.71 19.52
N ASP A 104 -10.63 4.94 20.63
CA ASP A 104 -10.84 4.20 21.89
C ASP A 104 -12.24 4.44 22.48
N LYS A 105 -12.77 5.66 22.41
CA LYS A 105 -14.11 5.99 22.92
C LYS A 105 -15.25 5.37 22.11
N LEU A 106 -15.04 5.15 20.82
CA LEU A 106 -16.06 4.61 19.91
C LEU A 106 -15.84 3.13 19.59
N ASP A 107 -14.86 2.48 20.22
CA ASP A 107 -14.44 1.10 19.92
C ASP A 107 -14.13 0.87 18.43
N LEU A 108 -13.48 1.86 17.80
CA LEU A 108 -13.08 1.83 16.38
C LEU A 108 -11.55 1.73 16.26
N LYS A 109 -11.07 1.23 15.13
CA LYS A 109 -9.63 1.28 14.83
C LYS A 109 -9.21 2.71 14.49
N LYS A 110 -8.05 3.16 14.98
CA LYS A 110 -7.46 4.48 14.66
C LYS A 110 -7.38 4.77 13.15
N ASN A 111 -7.19 3.75 12.31
CA ASN A 111 -7.13 3.93 10.85
C ASN A 111 -8.50 3.99 10.15
N VAL A 112 -9.59 3.87 10.93
CA VAL A 112 -10.99 4.00 10.49
C VAL A 112 -11.55 5.37 10.88
N VAL A 113 -11.10 5.92 12.00
CA VAL A 113 -11.37 7.29 12.48
C VAL A 113 -10.51 8.30 11.73
#